data_AF-A0A0B8PA92-F1
#
_entry.id   AF-A0A0B8PA92-F1
#
_cell.length_a   1.000
_cell.length_b   1.000
_cell.length_c   1.000
_cell.angle_alpha   90.00
_cell.angle_beta   90.00
_cell.angle_gamma   90.00
#
_symmetry.space_group_name_H-M   'P 1'
#
loop_
_entity.id
_entity.type
_entity.pdbx_description
1 polymer ?
#
loop_
_entity_poly.entity_id
_entity_poly.type
_entity_poly.pdbx_seq_one_letter_code
_entity_poly.pdbx_strand_id
1 'polypeptide(L)'
;MDNYIEAQFHGELSVQNDVEALVLDPIYKDTDIEKQANNLGVDVRFHMGFRLKVSTLDQHHDYRGEEFVNLAHKIAEDGVIHPLLLSKAIYEDGYDEQDVKKVWHYLARFGYQG
;
A
#
# COMPACT_ATOMS: atom_id res chain seq x y z
N MET A 1 -6.16 8.85 -7.10
CA MET A 1 -6.46 8.45 -8.49
C MET A 1 -6.73 6.98 -8.38
N ASP A 2 -8.00 6.64 -8.26
CA ASP A 2 -8.44 5.26 -8.11
C ASP A 2 -8.69 4.76 -9.53
N ASN A 3 -7.61 4.32 -10.19
CA ASN A 3 -7.71 3.68 -11.49
C ASN A 3 -8.17 2.24 -11.27
N TYR A 4 -9.42 2.09 -10.83
CA TYR A 4 -10.08 0.81 -10.72
C TYR A 4 -10.62 0.42 -12.09
N ILE A 5 -10.22 -0.74 -12.59
CA ILE A 5 -10.83 -1.36 -13.77
C ILE A 5 -11.87 -2.35 -13.23
N GLU A 6 -13.16 -2.03 -13.39
CA GLU A 6 -14.24 -2.97 -13.09
C GLU A 6 -14.55 -3.79 -14.35
N ALA A 7 -14.45 -5.11 -14.24
CA ALA A 7 -14.97 -6.03 -15.25
C ALA A 7 -16.04 -6.90 -14.59
N GLN A 8 -17.25 -6.91 -15.15
CA GLN A 8 -18.36 -7.72 -14.66
C GLN A 8 -18.45 -9.01 -15.47
N PHE A 9 -18.45 -10.15 -14.79
CA PHE A 9 -18.64 -11.47 -15.39
C PHE A 9 -20.06 -11.96 -15.11
N HIS A 10 -20.77 -12.44 -16.13
CA HIS A 10 -22.05 -13.11 -15.97
C HIS A 10 -21.81 -14.62 -15.81
N GLY A 11 -21.46 -15.06 -14.59
CA GLY A 11 -21.17 -16.46 -14.26
C GLY A 11 -20.65 -16.62 -12.82
N GLU A 12 -20.51 -17.86 -12.35
CA GLU A 12 -19.86 -18.15 -11.07
C GLU A 12 -18.34 -17.98 -11.23
N LEU A 13 -17.70 -17.24 -10.30
CA LEU A 13 -16.26 -17.05 -10.24
C LEU A 13 -15.67 -18.04 -9.23
N SER A 14 -14.77 -18.90 -9.69
CA SER A 14 -13.99 -19.80 -8.85
C SER A 14 -12.54 -19.33 -8.78
N VAL A 15 -12.05 -19.05 -7.57
CA VAL A 15 -10.64 -18.69 -7.36
C VAL A 15 -9.70 -19.76 -7.94
N GLN A 16 -10.03 -21.04 -7.79
CA GLN A 16 -9.17 -22.13 -8.26
C GLN A 16 -9.09 -22.25 -9.79
N ASN A 17 -10.16 -21.87 -10.51
CA ASN A 17 -10.26 -22.10 -11.95
C ASN A 17 -10.03 -20.83 -12.77
N ASP A 18 -10.33 -19.67 -12.20
CA ASP A 18 -10.42 -18.41 -12.95
C ASP A 18 -9.34 -17.39 -12.56
N VAL A 19 -8.54 -17.66 -11.52
CA VAL A 19 -7.47 -16.78 -11.04
C VAL A 19 -6.12 -17.44 -11.29
N GLU A 20 -5.24 -16.76 -12.06
CA GLU A 20 -3.88 -17.25 -12.30
C GLU A 20 -3.01 -17.15 -11.04
N ALA A 21 -3.07 -16.01 -10.35
CA ALA A 21 -2.25 -15.74 -9.17
C ALA A 21 -2.87 -14.66 -8.26
N LEU A 22 -2.55 -14.76 -6.97
CA LEU A 22 -2.74 -13.70 -5.99
C LEU A 22 -1.42 -12.95 -5.78
N VAL A 23 -1.41 -11.63 -6.00
CA VAL A 23 -0.22 -10.80 -5.80
C VAL A 23 -0.35 -10.01 -4.50
N LEU A 24 0.56 -10.22 -3.55
CA LEU A 24 0.59 -9.55 -2.25
C LEU A 24 1.66 -8.45 -2.18
N ASP A 25 1.46 -7.50 -1.28
CA ASP A 25 2.51 -6.56 -0.87
C ASP A 25 3.58 -7.28 -0.03
N PRO A 26 4.89 -7.00 -0.22
CA PRO A 26 5.97 -7.55 0.59
C PRO A 26 5.78 -7.43 2.11
N ILE A 27 5.03 -6.45 2.61
CA ILE A 27 4.74 -6.33 4.05
C ILE A 27 4.01 -7.54 4.64
N TYR A 28 3.36 -8.36 3.79
CA TYR A 28 2.64 -9.55 4.21
C TYR A 28 3.50 -10.82 4.24
N LYS A 29 4.79 -10.72 3.89
CA LYS A 29 5.71 -11.86 4.01
C LYS A 29 5.84 -12.32 5.45
N ASP A 30 5.86 -13.64 5.63
CA ASP A 30 5.94 -14.35 6.90
C ASP A 30 4.77 -14.03 7.87
N THR A 31 3.68 -13.45 7.37
CA THR A 31 2.48 -13.14 8.17
C THR A 31 1.41 -14.23 8.04
N ASP A 32 0.40 -14.19 8.91
CA ASP A 32 -0.76 -15.09 8.78
C ASP A 32 -1.56 -14.84 7.49
N ILE A 33 -1.45 -13.65 6.89
CA ILE A 33 -2.08 -13.33 5.61
C ILE A 33 -1.44 -14.14 4.47
N GLU A 34 -0.10 -14.25 4.44
CA GLU A 34 0.57 -15.12 3.47
C GLU A 34 0.18 -16.59 3.66
N LYS A 35 0.06 -17.07 4.90
CA LYS A 35 -0.40 -18.45 5.17
C LYS A 35 -1.81 -18.68 4.63
N GLN A 36 -2.72 -17.74 4.86
CA GLN A 36 -4.09 -17.81 4.35
C GLN A 36 -4.13 -17.77 2.81
N ALA A 37 -3.34 -16.88 2.20
CA ALA A 37 -3.22 -16.76 0.75
C ALA A 37 -2.76 -18.09 0.11
N ASN A 38 -1.76 -18.74 0.69
CA ASN A 38 -1.26 -20.03 0.21
C ASN A 38 -2.30 -21.16 0.29
N ASN A 39 -3.33 -21.03 1.13
CA ASN A 39 -4.40 -22.03 1.23
C ASN A 39 -5.48 -21.88 0.14
N LEU A 40 -5.44 -20.84 -0.69
CA LEU A 40 -6.43 -20.59 -1.75
C LEU A 40 -6.27 -21.52 -2.97
N GLY A 41 -5.14 -22.23 -3.08
CA GLY A 41 -4.85 -23.14 -4.18
C GLY A 41 -4.44 -22.45 -5.48
N VAL A 42 -4.01 -21.19 -5.42
CA VAL A 42 -3.47 -20.41 -6.53
C VAL A 42 -2.05 -19.94 -6.23
N ASP A 43 -1.28 -19.62 -7.26
CA ASP A 43 0.08 -19.07 -7.09
C ASP A 43 0.04 -17.77 -6.26
N VAL A 44 0.82 -17.71 -5.19
CA VAL A 44 1.05 -16.47 -4.44
C VAL A 44 2.33 -15.81 -4.94
N ARG A 45 2.23 -14.59 -5.45
CA ARG A 45 3.36 -13.76 -5.92
C ARG A 45 3.44 -12.49 -5.08
N PHE A 46 4.58 -11.82 -5.11
CA PHE A 46 4.76 -10.53 -4.44
C PHE A 46 5.12 -9.46 -5.47
N HIS A 47 4.53 -8.28 -5.34
CA HIS A 47 5.00 -7.12 -6.09
C HIS A 47 6.23 -6.51 -5.41
N MET A 48 6.93 -5.57 -6.06
CA MET A 48 8.18 -5.01 -5.51
C MET A 48 8.00 -4.14 -4.27
N GLY A 49 6.78 -3.64 -4.05
CA GLY A 49 6.41 -2.94 -2.83
C GLY A 49 6.52 -1.43 -2.98
N PHE A 50 6.12 -0.74 -1.91
CA PHE A 50 6.21 0.70 -1.83
C PHE A 50 7.10 1.11 -0.66
N ARG A 51 8.14 1.90 -0.94
CA ARG A 51 8.99 2.54 0.07
C ARG A 51 9.36 3.94 -0.41
N LEU A 52 9.19 4.94 0.45
CA LEU A 52 9.49 6.32 0.10
C LEU A 52 10.28 7.00 1.22
N LYS A 53 11.43 7.57 0.88
CA LYS A 53 12.21 8.37 1.82
C LYS A 53 11.53 9.73 2.04
N VAL A 54 11.45 10.17 3.29
CA VAL A 54 10.86 11.47 3.63
C VAL A 54 11.60 12.64 2.97
N SER A 55 12.92 12.52 2.78
CA SER A 55 13.75 13.48 2.05
C SER A 55 13.32 13.71 0.59
N THR A 56 12.63 12.74 -0.02
CA THR A 56 12.07 12.88 -1.37
C THR A 56 10.80 13.74 -1.34
N LEU A 57 10.00 13.68 -0.26
CA LEU A 57 8.80 14.50 -0.12
C LEU A 57 9.12 15.98 0.10
N ASP A 58 10.24 16.28 0.75
CA ASP A 58 10.70 17.66 0.97
C ASP A 58 10.88 18.43 -0.35
N GLN A 59 11.09 17.72 -1.46
CA GLN A 59 11.23 18.28 -2.80
C GLN A 59 9.88 18.45 -3.53
N HIS A 60 8.78 18.00 -2.92
CA HIS A 60 7.45 17.88 -3.54
C HIS A 60 6.30 18.38 -2.64
N HIS A 61 6.58 19.32 -1.74
CA HIS A 61 5.60 20.00 -0.89
C HIS A 61 4.36 20.56 -1.64
N ASP A 62 4.49 20.91 -2.91
CA ASP A 62 3.41 21.42 -3.76
C ASP A 62 2.41 20.36 -4.24
N TYR A 63 2.75 19.07 -4.13
CA TYR A 63 1.89 18.00 -4.67
C TYR A 63 0.59 17.82 -3.89
N ARG A 64 0.67 17.84 -2.55
CA ARG A 64 -0.50 17.75 -1.66
C ARG A 64 -0.53 18.79 -0.56
N GLY A 65 0.57 19.49 -0.28
CA GLY A 65 0.69 20.40 0.85
C GLY A 65 1.85 20.01 1.77
N GLU A 66 2.45 21.02 2.39
CA GLU A 66 3.56 20.88 3.34
C GLU A 66 3.12 20.18 4.63
N GLU A 67 1.86 20.36 5.04
CA GLU A 67 1.27 19.70 6.19
C GLU A 67 1.33 18.17 6.08
N PHE A 68 1.19 17.61 4.86
CA PHE A 68 1.28 16.18 4.63
C PHE A 68 2.71 15.67 4.51
N VAL A 69 3.66 16.53 4.10
CA VAL A 69 5.09 16.21 4.20
C VAL A 69 5.50 16.12 5.67
N ASN A 70 5.05 17.08 6.48
CA ASN A 70 5.29 17.06 7.92
C ASN A 70 4.63 15.85 8.61
N LEU A 71 3.42 15.47 8.19
CA LEU A 71 2.78 14.25 8.68
C LEU A 71 3.57 13.00 8.26
N ALA A 72 4.08 12.96 7.04
CA ALA A 72 4.92 11.88 6.55
C ALA A 72 6.18 11.71 7.42
N HIS A 73 6.85 12.81 7.78
CA HIS A 73 7.99 12.78 8.72
C HIS A 73 7.64 12.20 10.09
N LYS A 74 6.42 12.45 10.59
CA LYS A 74 5.96 11.90 11.88
C LYS A 74 5.66 10.40 11.83
N ILE A 75 5.14 9.93 10.70
CA ILE A 75 4.78 8.51 10.50
C ILE A 75 6.00 7.65 10.13
N ALA A 76 7.01 8.25 9.51
CA ALA A 76 8.16 7.50 9.01
C ALA A 76 9.00 6.84 10.11
N GLU A 77 9.41 5.60 9.88
CA GLU A 77 10.42 4.91 10.66
C GLU A 77 11.74 4.93 9.87
N ASP A 78 12.85 5.29 10.53
CA ASP A 78 14.18 5.46 9.90
C ASP A 78 14.17 6.36 8.64
N GLY A 79 13.27 7.36 8.63
CA GLY A 79 13.09 8.28 7.51
C GLY A 79 12.46 7.64 6.26
N VAL A 80 11.83 6.47 6.39
CA VAL A 80 11.15 5.77 5.31
C VAL A 80 9.68 5.52 5.65
N ILE A 81 8.82 5.71 4.66
CA ILE A 81 7.40 5.35 4.72
C ILE A 81 7.15 4.13 3.85
N HIS A 82 6.36 3.20 4.35
CA HIS A 82 5.82 2.05 3.62
C HIS A 82 4.37 1.79 4.06
N PRO A 83 3.59 0.97 3.33
CA PRO A 83 2.14 0.88 3.53
C PRO A 83 1.73 0.49 4.96
N LEU A 84 2.47 -0.43 5.60
CA LEU A 84 2.19 -0.84 6.98
C LEU A 84 2.24 0.32 7.98
N LEU A 85 3.16 1.29 7.83
CA LEU A 85 3.23 2.45 8.75
C LEU A 85 2.00 3.35 8.59
N LEU A 86 1.48 3.49 7.37
CA LEU A 86 0.26 4.26 7.13
C LEU A 86 -0.95 3.56 7.75
N SER A 87 -1.03 2.23 7.66
CA SER A 87 -2.07 1.46 8.36
C SER A 87 -1.98 1.63 9.88
N LYS A 88 -0.78 1.51 10.47
CA LYS A 88 -0.57 1.74 11.90
C LYS A 88 -0.95 3.16 12.34
N ALA A 89 -0.58 4.17 11.54
CA ALA A 89 -0.93 5.56 11.84
C ALA A 89 -2.44 5.74 12.01
N ILE A 90 -3.27 5.07 11.20
CA ILE A 90 -4.73 5.13 11.31
C ILE A 90 -5.23 4.33 12.52
N TYR A 91 -4.85 3.06 12.61
CA TYR A 91 -5.49 2.11 13.52
C TYR A 91 -4.89 2.06 14.93
N GLU A 92 -3.61 2.39 15.07
CA GLU A 92 -2.88 2.35 16.35
C GLU A 92 -2.66 3.76 16.91
N ASP A 93 -2.27 4.72 16.06
CA ASP A 93 -1.94 6.08 16.50
C ASP A 93 -3.11 7.08 16.42
N GLY A 94 -4.20 6.70 15.74
CA GLY A 94 -5.44 7.49 15.67
C GLY A 94 -5.35 8.74 14.78
N TYR A 95 -4.44 8.76 13.80
CA TYR A 95 -4.39 9.83 12.80
C TYR A 95 -5.64 9.82 11.91
N ASP A 96 -6.02 11.00 11.42
CA ASP A 96 -7.14 11.15 10.50
C ASP A 96 -6.89 10.39 9.18
N GLU A 97 -7.86 9.57 8.78
CA GLU A 97 -7.77 8.71 7.60
C GLU A 97 -7.61 9.53 6.30
N GLN A 98 -8.26 10.69 6.20
CA GLN A 98 -8.13 11.54 5.02
C GLN A 98 -6.75 12.17 4.94
N ASP A 99 -6.15 12.54 6.06
CA ASP A 99 -4.78 13.05 6.12
C ASP A 99 -3.76 11.97 5.75
N VAL A 100 -3.89 10.77 6.32
CA VAL A 100 -3.04 9.62 5.97
C VAL A 100 -3.19 9.25 4.50
N LYS A 101 -4.40 9.36 3.93
CA LYS A 101 -4.64 9.17 2.49
C LYS A 101 -3.86 10.15 1.61
N LYS A 102 -3.57 11.37 2.09
CA LYS A 102 -2.70 12.31 1.35
C LYS A 102 -1.25 11.86 1.37
N VAL A 103 -0.77 11.30 2.48
CA VAL A 103 0.56 10.68 2.57
C VAL A 103 0.65 9.45 1.66
N TRP A 104 -0.41 8.63 1.61
CA TRP A 104 -0.51 7.52 0.66
C TRP A 104 -0.33 7.98 -0.79
N HIS A 105 -0.89 9.12 -1.19
CA HIS A 105 -0.68 9.63 -2.55
C HIS A 105 0.79 9.93 -2.86
N TYR A 106 1.58 10.43 -1.91
CA TYR A 106 3.03 10.56 -2.10
C TYR A 106 3.68 9.20 -2.27
N LEU A 107 3.38 8.26 -1.36
CA LEU A 107 3.93 6.90 -1.40
C LEU A 107 3.61 6.20 -2.73
N ALA A 108 2.36 6.24 -3.18
CA ALA A 108 1.92 5.62 -4.43
C ALA A 108 2.56 6.29 -5.66
N ARG A 109 2.83 7.60 -5.61
CA ARG A 109 3.39 8.35 -6.73
C ARG A 109 4.91 8.22 -6.85
N PHE A 110 5.62 8.18 -5.73
CA PHE A 110 7.08 8.28 -5.69
C PHE A 110 7.78 7.07 -5.06
N GLY A 111 7.03 6.17 -4.42
CA GLY A 111 7.58 5.09 -3.62
C GLY A 111 7.60 3.72 -4.27
N TYR A 112 7.12 3.56 -5.51
CA TYR A 112 7.13 2.25 -6.18
C TYR A 112 8.57 1.78 -6.42
N GLN A 113 8.89 0.53 -6.05
CA GLN A 113 10.27 0.02 -6.06
C GLN A 113 10.73 -0.61 -7.39
N GLY A 114 9.86 -0.70 -8.40
CA GLY A 114 10.20 -1.24 -9.73
C GLY A 114 9.73 -2.67 -9.93
#